data_AF-A0A2P6TGL9-F1
#
_entry.id   AF-A0A2P6TGL9-F1
#
_cell.length_a   1.000
_cell.length_b   1.000
_cell.length_c   1.000
_cell.angle_alpha   90.00
_cell.angle_beta   90.00
_cell.angle_gamma   90.00
#
_symmetry.space_group_name_H-M   'P 1'
#
loop_
_entity.id
_entity.type
_entity.pdbx_description
1 polymer ?
#
loop_
_entity_poly.entity_id
_entity_poly.type
_entity_poly.pdbx_seq_one_letter_code
_entity_poly.pdbx_strand_id
1 'polypeptide(L)'
;MPVAAPWLPPQPQVVVAAAAAAAPHVQLATARLPADVNVATFNRHLYQWAATLTTNGRNLPFSLPLKADPREDGFQISLLRVADGGAVVSVADIVASVEASDAGAGNVLFVRFYEGDGAAAVGLGGSKDRPTEQRLQTLLDGLVDVPLIMQTMPDAIKKAVVYAR
;
A
#
# COMPACT_ATOMS: atom_id res chain seq x y z
N MET A 1 30.60 23.05 37.30
CA MET A 1 29.70 23.68 36.32
C MET A 1 29.42 22.67 35.23
N PRO A 2 28.29 21.94 35.21
CA PRO A 2 28.01 21.02 34.11
C PRO A 2 27.50 21.81 32.89
N VAL A 3 28.20 21.64 31.77
CA VAL A 3 27.85 22.20 30.45
C VAL A 3 26.56 21.53 29.95
N ALA A 4 25.57 22.34 29.58
CA ALA A 4 24.32 21.87 28.99
C ALA A 4 24.59 21.27 27.60
N ALA A 5 24.12 20.04 27.37
CA ALA A 5 24.20 19.40 26.06
C ALA A 5 23.31 20.14 25.04
N PRO A 6 23.77 20.34 23.79
CA PRO A 6 22.99 21.04 22.78
C PRO A 6 21.78 20.21 22.33
N TRP A 7 20.65 20.89 22.18
CA TRP A 7 19.41 20.38 21.61
C TRP A 7 19.62 19.80 20.21
N LEU A 8 19.30 18.51 20.04
CA LEU A 8 19.21 17.85 18.74
C LEU A 8 17.72 17.89 18.29
N PRO A 9 17.39 18.37 17.08
CA PRO A 9 16.02 18.31 16.58
C PRO A 9 15.56 16.84 16.47
N PRO A 10 14.26 16.56 16.65
CA PRO A 10 13.73 15.21 16.48
C PRO A 10 13.99 14.74 15.05
N GLN A 11 14.86 13.75 14.90
CA GLN A 11 15.01 13.00 13.66
C GLN A 11 13.65 12.35 13.33
N PRO A 12 13.23 12.29 12.06
CA PRO A 12 12.06 11.51 11.69
C PRO A 12 12.32 10.06 12.09
N GLN A 13 11.62 9.60 13.13
CA GLN A 13 11.74 8.24 13.61
C GLN A 13 11.16 7.34 12.53
N VAL A 14 12.02 6.69 11.75
CA VAL A 14 11.63 5.53 10.96
C VAL A 14 11.23 4.47 11.97
N VAL A 15 9.93 4.32 12.21
CA VAL A 15 9.39 3.28 13.08
C VAL A 15 9.59 1.95 12.36
N VAL A 16 10.71 1.29 12.64
CA VAL A 16 10.96 -0.08 12.19
C VAL A 16 10.38 -1.02 13.24
N ALA A 17 9.17 -1.54 12.98
CA ALA A 17 8.71 -2.84 13.51
C ALA A 17 7.35 -3.21 12.89
N ALA A 18 7.41 -3.97 11.79
CA ALA A 18 6.37 -4.86 11.28
C ALA A 18 7.07 -5.81 10.30
N ALA A 19 6.66 -7.08 10.25
CA ALA A 19 7.36 -8.17 9.60
C ALA A 19 7.91 -7.77 8.23
N ALA A 20 9.19 -8.10 8.01
CA ALA A 20 10.00 -7.63 6.91
C ALA A 20 9.30 -7.78 5.56
N ALA A 21 8.86 -6.67 4.99
CA ALA A 21 8.77 -6.56 3.55
C ALA A 21 10.21 -6.67 3.02
N ALA A 22 10.59 -7.87 2.59
CA ALA A 22 11.93 -8.19 2.08
C ALA A 22 12.27 -7.39 0.81
N ALA A 23 11.27 -6.81 0.15
CA ALA A 23 11.40 -5.94 -1.01
C ALA A 23 11.28 -4.45 -0.63
N PRO A 24 12.03 -3.57 -1.30
CA PRO A 24 11.93 -2.13 -1.10
C PRO A 24 10.51 -1.63 -1.44
N HIS A 25 9.94 -0.82 -0.55
CA HIS A 25 8.56 -0.36 -0.63
C HIS A 25 8.40 1.02 0.03
N VAL A 26 7.29 1.69 -0.27
CA VAL A 26 6.85 2.90 0.41
C VAL A 26 5.67 2.57 1.31
N GLN A 27 5.73 2.96 2.57
CA GLN A 27 4.60 2.81 3.49
C GLN A 27 3.53 3.86 3.18
N LEU A 28 2.35 3.45 2.71
CA LEU A 28 1.25 4.37 2.36
C LEU A 28 0.35 4.66 3.56
N ALA A 29 -0.01 3.63 4.33
CA ALA A 29 -0.83 3.78 5.52
C ALA A 29 -0.65 2.63 6.49
N THR A 30 -0.95 2.89 7.76
CA THR A 30 -1.07 1.87 8.81
C THR A 30 -2.37 2.10 9.57
N ALA A 31 -3.04 1.02 9.97
CA ALA A 31 -4.25 1.11 10.78
C ALA A 31 -4.25 0.03 11.85
N ARG A 32 -4.41 0.43 13.11
CA ARG A 32 -4.59 -0.52 14.21
C ARG A 32 -5.98 -1.12 14.13
N LEU A 33 -6.07 -2.44 14.08
CA LEU A 33 -7.33 -3.16 14.14
C LEU A 33 -7.71 -3.40 15.61
N PRO A 34 -8.99 -3.30 15.95
CA PRO A 34 -9.46 -3.73 17.26
C PRO A 34 -9.15 -5.21 17.55
N ALA A 35 -8.90 -5.54 18.82
CA ALA A 35 -8.49 -6.88 19.23
C ALA A 35 -9.57 -7.96 19.01
N ASP A 36 -10.84 -7.56 18.89
CA ASP A 36 -12.00 -8.42 18.67
C ASP A 36 -12.29 -8.73 17.19
N VAL A 37 -11.52 -8.13 16.25
CA VAL A 37 -11.77 -8.31 14.81
C VAL A 37 -11.38 -9.70 14.32
N ASN A 38 -12.32 -10.37 13.64
CA ASN A 38 -12.02 -11.56 12.86
C ASN A 38 -11.25 -11.17 11.58
N VAL A 39 -9.94 -11.43 11.57
CA VAL A 39 -9.03 -11.07 10.47
C VAL A 39 -9.44 -11.69 9.14
N ALA A 40 -9.93 -12.92 9.12
CA ALA A 40 -10.34 -13.58 7.88
C ALA A 40 -11.57 -12.89 7.25
N THR A 41 -12.56 -12.55 8.08
CA THR A 41 -13.74 -11.79 7.62
C THR A 41 -13.36 -10.37 7.19
N PHE A 42 -12.47 -9.72 7.94
CA PHE A 42 -11.95 -8.39 7.60
C PHE A 42 -11.22 -8.38 6.25
N ASN A 43 -10.27 -9.29 6.03
CA ASN A 43 -9.50 -9.40 4.78
C ASN A 43 -10.42 -9.68 3.59
N ARG A 44 -11.42 -10.55 3.77
CA ARG A 44 -12.41 -10.83 2.72
C ARG A 44 -13.22 -9.60 2.33
N HIS A 45 -13.74 -8.84 3.30
CA HIS A 45 -14.50 -7.61 3.01
C HIS A 45 -13.64 -6.50 2.41
N LEU A 46 -12.39 -6.39 2.87
CA LEU A 46 -11.45 -5.43 2.32
C LEU A 46 -11.06 -5.79 0.88
N TYR A 47 -10.82 -7.07 0.58
CA TYR A 47 -10.65 -7.56 -0.78
C TYR A 47 -11.88 -7.31 -1.65
N GLN A 48 -13.10 -7.57 -1.16
CA GLN A 48 -14.32 -7.27 -1.90
C GLN A 48 -14.42 -5.79 -2.28
N TRP A 49 -14.05 -4.88 -1.37
CA TRP A 49 -13.94 -3.46 -1.69
C TRP A 49 -12.89 -3.22 -2.79
N ALA A 50 -11.68 -3.79 -2.68
CA ALA A 50 -10.65 -3.64 -3.70
C ALA A 50 -11.12 -4.13 -5.07
N ALA A 51 -11.79 -5.28 -5.13
CA ALA A 51 -12.40 -5.81 -6.35
C ALA A 51 -13.52 -4.91 -6.90
N THR A 52 -14.26 -4.18 -6.05
CA THR A 52 -15.25 -3.22 -6.54
C THR A 52 -14.63 -1.99 -7.20
N LEU A 53 -13.40 -1.61 -6.82
CA LEU A 53 -12.68 -0.53 -7.50
C LEU A 53 -12.39 -0.88 -8.96
N THR A 54 -12.17 -2.16 -9.25
CA THR A 54 -11.82 -2.65 -10.59
C THR A 54 -13.04 -3.07 -11.42
N THR A 55 -14.12 -3.51 -10.76
CA THR A 55 -15.24 -4.21 -11.42
C THR A 55 -16.53 -3.38 -11.46
N ASN A 56 -16.70 -2.38 -10.58
CA ASN A 56 -17.99 -1.69 -10.45
C ASN A 56 -17.82 -0.17 -10.42
N GLY A 57 -18.06 0.48 -11.56
CA GLY A 57 -18.97 1.62 -11.71
C GLY A 57 -18.89 2.81 -10.75
N ARG A 58 -17.85 2.94 -9.92
CA ARG A 58 -17.69 4.07 -8.99
C ARG A 58 -17.34 5.36 -9.73
N ASN A 59 -17.20 5.27 -11.06
CA ASN A 59 -16.83 6.35 -11.96
C ASN A 59 -15.63 7.14 -11.44
N LEU A 60 -14.75 6.45 -10.70
CA LEU A 60 -13.48 7.01 -10.28
C LEU A 60 -12.63 7.07 -11.56
N PRO A 61 -12.10 8.25 -11.92
CA PRO A 61 -11.38 8.45 -13.17
C PRO A 61 -9.98 7.83 -13.05
N PHE A 62 -9.91 6.51 -12.89
CA PHE A 62 -8.65 5.80 -12.87
C PHE A 62 -7.99 5.91 -14.24
N SER A 63 -6.76 6.38 -14.25
CA SER A 63 -5.96 6.53 -15.46
C SER A 63 -5.43 5.18 -15.95
N LEU A 64 -5.19 4.24 -15.03
CA LEU A 64 -4.71 2.91 -15.33
C LEU A 64 -5.74 1.82 -14.98
N PRO A 65 -5.87 0.76 -15.80
CA PRO A 65 -6.60 -0.43 -15.42
C PRO A 65 -6.04 -1.02 -14.12
N LEU A 66 -6.92 -1.46 -13.24
CA LEU A 66 -6.57 -2.02 -11.94
C LEU A 66 -6.92 -3.51 -11.89
N LYS A 67 -6.06 -4.32 -11.26
CA LYS A 67 -6.35 -5.72 -10.95
C LYS A 67 -6.21 -5.93 -9.45
N ALA A 68 -7.24 -6.48 -8.82
CA ALA A 68 -7.21 -6.83 -7.39
C ALA A 68 -7.10 -8.35 -7.23
N ASP A 69 -6.07 -8.81 -6.52
CA ASP A 69 -5.82 -10.21 -6.21
C ASP A 69 -5.93 -10.45 -4.69
N PRO A 70 -6.64 -11.51 -4.25
CA PRO A 70 -6.70 -11.86 -2.83
C PRO A 70 -5.38 -12.46 -2.36
N ARG A 71 -5.04 -12.25 -1.09
CA ARG A 71 -3.87 -12.84 -0.44
C ARG A 71 -4.28 -13.46 0.90
N GLU A 72 -3.46 -14.36 1.42
CA GLU A 72 -3.70 -15.00 2.73
C GLU A 72 -3.74 -13.94 3.85
N ASP A 73 -2.84 -12.98 3.77
CA ASP A 73 -2.65 -11.89 4.72
C ASP A 73 -3.44 -10.61 4.38
N GLY A 74 -4.13 -10.57 3.24
CA GLY A 74 -4.92 -9.40 2.81
C GLY A 74 -5.20 -9.38 1.32
N PHE A 75 -4.75 -8.34 0.60
CA PHE A 75 -4.95 -8.23 -0.85
C PHE A 75 -3.84 -7.42 -1.54
N GLN A 76 -3.79 -7.51 -2.85
CA GLN A 76 -2.93 -6.71 -3.71
C GLN A 76 -3.74 -6.04 -4.83
N ILE A 77 -3.44 -4.79 -5.13
CA ILE A 77 -3.93 -4.06 -6.29
C ILE A 77 -2.74 -3.75 -7.21
N SER A 78 -2.75 -4.31 -8.40
CA SER A 78 -1.79 -3.99 -9.46
C SER A 78 -2.34 -2.90 -10.37
N LEU A 79 -1.56 -1.85 -10.58
CA LEU A 79 -1.80 -0.82 -11.57
C LEU A 79 -1.20 -1.29 -12.89
N LEU A 80 -2.03 -1.51 -13.90
CA LEU A 80 -1.63 -2.13 -15.15
C LEU A 80 -1.45 -1.10 -16.25
N ARG A 81 -0.52 -1.34 -17.16
CA ARG A 81 -0.34 -0.55 -18.38
C ARG A 81 -0.02 -1.47 -19.55
N VAL A 82 -0.40 -1.05 -20.75
CA VAL A 82 -0.01 -1.74 -21.98
C VAL A 82 1.39 -1.24 -22.38
N ALA A 83 2.35 -2.15 -22.45
CA ALA A 83 3.70 -1.89 -22.92
C ALA A 83 3.77 -1.84 -24.46
N ASP A 84 4.86 -1.29 -24.98
CA ASP A 84 5.15 -1.26 -26.42
C ASP A 84 5.28 -2.70 -26.93
N GLY A 85 4.23 -3.19 -27.61
CA GLY A 85 4.08 -4.59 -28.02
C GLY A 85 2.76 -5.26 -27.57
N GLY A 86 1.89 -4.54 -26.85
CA GLY A 86 0.55 -5.02 -26.50
C GLY A 86 0.47 -5.88 -25.25
N ALA A 87 1.60 -6.15 -24.59
CA ALA A 87 1.63 -6.86 -23.31
C ALA A 87 1.11 -5.98 -22.17
N VAL A 88 0.22 -6.52 -21.34
CA VAL A 88 -0.26 -5.84 -20.12
C VAL A 88 0.74 -6.13 -18.99
N VAL A 89 1.35 -5.08 -18.45
CA VAL A 89 2.37 -5.17 -17.39
C VAL A 89 1.93 -4.39 -16.14
N SER A 90 2.32 -4.86 -14.95
CA SER A 90 2.13 -4.11 -13.70
C SER A 90 3.19 -3.02 -13.60
N VAL A 91 2.77 -1.77 -13.42
CA VAL A 91 3.68 -0.63 -13.22
C VAL A 91 3.88 -0.32 -11.74
N ALA A 92 2.94 -0.70 -10.90
CA ALA A 92 3.02 -0.54 -9.46
C ALA A 92 2.02 -1.45 -8.76
N ASP A 93 2.35 -1.82 -7.53
CA ASP A 93 1.53 -2.72 -6.73
C ASP A 93 1.26 -2.11 -5.34
N ILE A 94 0.00 -2.03 -4.96
CA ILE A 94 -0.44 -1.67 -3.60
C ILE A 94 -0.79 -2.97 -2.88
N VAL A 95 -0.05 -3.32 -1.84
CA VAL A 95 -0.31 -4.51 -1.02
C VAL A 95 -0.80 -4.08 0.34
N ALA A 96 -1.94 -4.64 0.75
CA ALA A 96 -2.46 -4.51 2.09
C ALA A 96 -2.32 -5.85 2.82
N SER A 97 -1.62 -5.84 3.95
CA SER A 97 -1.36 -7.02 4.78
C SER A 97 -1.72 -6.76 6.23
N VAL A 98 -2.40 -7.71 6.88
CA VAL A 98 -2.67 -7.66 8.32
C VAL A 98 -1.62 -8.47 9.04
N GLU A 99 -0.90 -7.82 9.94
CA GLU A 99 0.19 -8.41 10.71
C GLU A 99 -0.10 -8.35 12.20
N ALA A 100 0.36 -9.37 12.93
CA ALA A 100 0.30 -9.37 14.39
C ALA A 100 1.28 -8.32 14.93
N SER A 101 0.85 -7.54 15.93
CA SER A 101 1.73 -6.63 16.66
C SER A 101 2.11 -7.24 18.00
N ASP A 102 3.41 -7.37 18.26
CA ASP A 102 3.97 -7.95 19.49
C ASP A 102 3.62 -7.16 20.77
N ALA A 103 3.01 -5.98 20.64
CA ALA A 103 2.71 -5.07 21.75
C ALA A 103 1.35 -5.30 22.42
N GLY A 104 0.76 -6.51 22.34
CA GLY A 104 -0.54 -6.83 22.95
C GLY A 104 -1.71 -5.97 22.42
N ALA A 105 -1.53 -5.44 21.22
CA ALA A 105 -2.15 -4.24 20.70
C ALA A 105 -3.34 -4.47 19.75
N GLY A 106 -3.66 -5.74 19.45
CA GLY A 106 -4.45 -6.10 18.26
C GLY A 106 -3.60 -6.16 17.00
N ASN A 107 -4.17 -6.70 15.93
CA ASN A 107 -3.50 -6.79 14.63
C ASN A 107 -3.40 -5.40 13.99
N VAL A 108 -2.44 -5.21 13.08
CA VAL A 108 -2.21 -3.95 12.38
C VAL A 108 -2.29 -4.20 10.87
N LEU A 109 -3.11 -3.42 10.19
CA LEU A 109 -3.13 -3.36 8.74
C LEU A 109 -1.99 -2.46 8.25
N PHE A 110 -1.14 -2.99 7.39
CA PHE A 110 -0.12 -2.27 6.65
C PHE A 110 -0.55 -2.14 5.20
N VAL A 111 -0.45 -0.93 4.65
CA VAL A 111 -0.67 -0.66 3.22
C VAL A 111 0.65 -0.15 2.66
N ARG A 112 1.22 -0.92 1.74
CA ARG A 112 2.56 -0.72 1.18
C ARG A 112 2.49 -0.60 -0.33
N PHE A 113 3.34 0.24 -0.88
CA PHE A 113 3.48 0.49 -2.31
C PHE A 113 4.79 -0.08 -2.82
N TYR A 114 4.73 -0.83 -3.92
CA TYR A 114 5.85 -1.49 -4.56
C TYR A 114 5.97 -1.06 -6.02
N GLU A 115 7.20 -1.06 -6.51
CA GLU A 115 7.53 -0.87 -7.92
C GLU A 115 7.15 -2.14 -8.67
N GLY A 116 6.31 -2.01 -9.70
CA GLY A 116 5.92 -3.16 -10.54
C GLY A 116 7.01 -3.48 -11.56
N ASP A 117 7.16 -4.74 -11.93
CA ASP A 117 8.21 -5.20 -12.87
C ASP A 117 8.15 -4.51 -14.24
N GLY A 118 6.95 -4.05 -14.64
CA GLY A 118 6.69 -3.34 -15.88
C GLY A 118 7.01 -1.86 -15.85
N ALA A 119 7.27 -1.24 -14.68
CA ALA A 119 7.49 0.19 -14.53
C ALA A 119 8.58 0.70 -15.49
N ALA A 120 9.74 0.05 -15.47
CA ALA A 120 10.87 0.43 -16.32
C ALA A 120 10.57 0.23 -17.82
N ALA A 121 9.81 -0.80 -18.18
CA ALA A 121 9.45 -1.09 -19.58
C ALA A 121 8.55 -0.02 -20.20
N VAL A 122 7.81 0.73 -19.38
CA VAL A 122 6.93 1.82 -19.82
C VAL A 122 7.49 3.22 -19.48
N GLY A 123 8.77 3.29 -19.13
CA GLY A 123 9.46 4.54 -18.81
C GLY A 123 9.01 5.21 -17.50
N LEU A 124 8.35 4.47 -16.61
CA LEU A 124 7.91 4.96 -15.30
C LEU A 124 8.94 4.60 -14.20
N GLY A 125 9.07 5.44 -13.18
CA GLY A 125 9.98 5.23 -12.04
C GLY A 125 11.43 5.67 -12.22
N GLY A 126 11.82 6.06 -13.44
CA GLY A 126 13.14 6.61 -13.73
C GLY A 126 14.21 5.56 -14.04
N SER A 127 15.46 6.01 -14.23
CA SER A 127 16.57 5.08 -14.50
C SER A 127 16.74 4.09 -13.34
N LYS A 128 16.99 2.81 -13.68
CA LYS A 128 17.34 1.75 -12.73
C LYS A 128 18.62 2.05 -11.94
N ASP A 129 19.45 2.98 -12.43
CA ASP A 129 20.66 3.44 -11.72
C ASP A 129 20.36 4.31 -10.49
N ARG A 130 19.13 4.83 -10.37
CA ARG A 130 18.71 5.61 -9.19
C ARG A 130 18.42 4.69 -7.99
N PRO A 131 18.62 5.19 -6.75
CA PRO A 131 18.20 4.48 -5.55
C PRO A 131 16.72 4.09 -5.61
N THR A 132 16.39 2.88 -5.18
CA THR A 132 15.02 2.33 -5.29
C THR A 132 13.98 3.22 -4.60
N GLU A 133 14.31 3.80 -3.44
CA GLU A 133 13.41 4.75 -2.74
C GLU A 133 13.06 5.97 -3.61
N GLN A 134 14.03 6.52 -4.34
CA GLN A 134 13.79 7.65 -5.22
C GLN A 134 12.96 7.26 -6.45
N ARG A 135 13.13 6.03 -6.96
CA ARG A 135 12.30 5.49 -8.05
C ARG A 135 10.85 5.27 -7.60
N LEU A 136 10.66 4.68 -6.42
CA LEU A 136 9.36 4.49 -5.79
C LEU A 136 8.65 5.83 -5.55
N GLN A 137 9.36 6.84 -5.06
CA GLN A 137 8.78 8.18 -4.89
C GLN A 137 8.39 8.80 -6.24
N THR A 138 9.24 8.66 -7.26
CA THR A 138 8.93 9.14 -8.63
C THR A 138 7.69 8.43 -9.19
N LEU A 139 7.55 7.12 -8.96
CA LEU A 139 6.35 6.36 -9.35
C LEU A 139 5.11 6.85 -8.60
N LEU A 140 5.23 6.99 -7.28
CA LEU A 140 4.12 7.41 -6.43
C LEU A 140 3.61 8.80 -6.83
N ASP A 141 4.50 9.74 -7.13
CA ASP A 141 4.16 11.10 -7.56
C ASP A 141 3.55 11.12 -8.98
N GLY A 142 3.94 10.17 -9.84
CA GLY A 142 3.45 10.06 -11.21
C GLY A 142 2.11 9.33 -11.35
N LEU A 143 1.73 8.53 -10.37
CA LEU A 143 0.54 7.68 -10.40
C LEU A 143 -0.63 8.33 -9.65
N VAL A 144 -1.42 9.12 -10.36
CA VAL A 144 -2.62 9.81 -9.83
C VAL A 144 -3.67 8.86 -9.25
N ASP A 145 -3.63 7.58 -9.64
CA ASP A 145 -4.55 6.55 -9.16
C ASP A 145 -4.28 6.13 -7.72
N VAL A 146 -3.02 6.21 -7.26
CA VAL A 146 -2.65 5.80 -5.90
C VAL A 146 -3.34 6.69 -4.85
N PRO A 147 -3.27 8.04 -4.94
CA PRO A 147 -4.06 8.91 -4.07
C PRO A 147 -5.57 8.65 -4.13
N LEU A 148 -6.13 8.38 -5.32
CA LEU A 148 -7.56 8.10 -5.48
C LEU A 148 -7.99 6.82 -4.75
N ILE A 149 -7.19 5.76 -4.87
CA ILE A 149 -7.42 4.50 -4.12
C ILE A 149 -7.36 4.78 -2.61
N MET A 150 -6.30 5.46 -2.17
CA MET A 150 -6.06 5.76 -0.76
C MET A 150 -7.14 6.64 -0.13
N GLN A 151 -7.75 7.56 -0.88
CA GLN A 151 -8.87 8.39 -0.39
C GLN A 151 -10.10 7.56 -0.02
N THR A 152 -10.33 6.44 -0.71
CA THR A 152 -11.52 5.61 -0.50
C THR A 152 -11.32 4.49 0.51
N MET A 153 -10.06 4.23 0.89
CA MET A 153 -9.66 3.15 1.76
C MET A 153 -10.11 3.31 3.24
N PRO A 154 -10.07 4.50 3.86
CA PRO A 154 -10.49 4.66 5.27
C PRO A 154 -11.95 4.22 5.50
N ASP A 155 -12.86 4.58 4.60
CA ASP A 155 -14.27 4.16 4.72
C ASP A 155 -14.45 2.67 4.47
N ALA A 156 -13.64 2.07 3.59
CA ALA A 156 -13.62 0.63 3.37
C ALA A 156 -13.13 -0.12 4.62
N ILE A 157 -12.05 0.35 5.25
CA ILE A 157 -11.51 -0.22 6.50
C ILE A 157 -12.57 -0.16 7.59
N LYS A 158 -13.20 1.01 7.81
CA LYS A 158 -14.27 1.15 8.82
C LYS A 158 -15.42 0.18 8.59
N LYS A 159 -15.90 0.05 7.36
CA LYS A 159 -16.95 -0.92 7.01
C LYS A 159 -16.50 -2.35 7.24
N ALA A 160 -15.30 -2.71 6.80
CA ALA A 160 -14.74 -4.04 6.99
C ALA A 160 -14.60 -4.40 8.49
N VAL A 161 -14.20 -3.46 9.35
CA VAL A 161 -14.17 -3.65 10.80
C VAL A 161 -15.57 -3.91 11.35
N VAL A 162 -16.58 -3.14 10.92
CA VAL A 162 -17.97 -3.33 11.38
C VAL A 162 -18.50 -4.71 10.99
N TYR A 163 -18.19 -5.23 9.80
CA TYR A 163 -18.62 -6.55 9.37
C TYR A 163 -17.81 -7.71 9.97
N ALA A 164 -16.64 -7.43 10.53
CA ALA A 164 -15.72 -8.43 11.08
C ALA A 164 -15.79 -8.58 12.61
N ARG A 165 -16.77 -7.91 13.23
CA ARG A 165 -17.14 -8.03 14.65
C ARG A 165 -18.45 -8.80 14.77
#